data_AF-A0A2V8CWZ1-F1
#
_entry.id   AF-A0A2V8CWZ1-F1
#
_cell.length_a   1.000
_cell.length_b   1.000
_cell.length_c   1.000
_cell.angle_alpha   90.00
_cell.angle_beta   90.00
_cell.angle_gamma   90.00
#
_symmetry.space_group_name_H-M   'P 1'
#
loop_
_entity.id
_entity.type
_entity.pdbx_description
1 polymer ?
#
loop_
_entity_poly.entity_id
_entity_poly.type
_entity_poly.pdbx_seq_one_letter_code
_entity_poly.pdbx_strand_id
1 'polypeptide(L)'
;MRRRAVVALASITVFALSIDACVRVVKPGAQASIILISIDTLRADHVNDRITPALAALSREATVFDNAFTVAPLTLPAHASLLTAAYPPRHGVHDNHV
;
A
#
# COMPACT_ATOMS: atom_id res chain seq x y z
N MET A 1 48.97 -4.83 -3.92
CA MET A 1 47.94 -5.36 -4.85
C MET A 1 46.99 -6.38 -4.21
N ARG A 2 47.45 -7.33 -3.39
CA ARG A 2 46.61 -8.37 -2.75
C ARG A 2 45.48 -7.87 -1.81
N ARG A 3 45.69 -6.78 -1.06
CA ARG A 3 44.68 -6.24 -0.13
C ARG A 3 43.46 -5.60 -0.82
N ARG A 4 43.64 -5.04 -2.01
CA ARG A 4 42.54 -4.45 -2.81
C ARG A 4 41.64 -5.53 -3.43
N ALA A 5 42.21 -6.67 -3.80
CA ALA A 5 41.46 -7.80 -4.36
C ALA A 5 40.57 -8.48 -3.30
N VAL A 6 41.03 -8.61 -2.05
CA VAL A 6 40.26 -9.20 -0.95
C VAL A 6 39.07 -8.32 -0.55
N VAL A 7 39.25 -7.00 -0.53
CA VAL A 7 38.15 -6.05 -0.24
C VAL A 7 37.11 -6.09 -1.35
N ALA A 8 37.52 -6.10 -2.62
CA ALA A 8 36.59 -6.16 -3.75
C ALA A 8 35.76 -7.47 -3.78
N LEU A 9 36.39 -8.63 -3.50
CA LEU A 9 35.67 -9.91 -3.41
C LEU A 9 34.69 -9.96 -2.24
N ALA A 10 35.04 -9.39 -1.08
CA ALA A 10 34.17 -9.33 0.09
C ALA A 10 32.96 -8.40 -0.14
N SER A 11 33.13 -7.30 -0.89
CA SER A 11 32.02 -6.40 -1.24
C SER A 11 31.04 -7.06 -2.22
N ILE A 12 31.53 -7.88 -3.15
CA ILE A 12 30.70 -8.59 -4.13
C ILE A 12 29.85 -9.69 -3.46
N THR A 13 30.40 -10.42 -2.47
CA THR A 13 29.65 -11.45 -1.75
C THR A 13 28.59 -10.88 -0.81
N VAL A 14 28.86 -9.73 -0.16
CA VAL A 14 27.85 -9.02 0.66
C VAL A 14 26.69 -8.50 -0.21
N PHE A 15 26.98 -8.04 -1.42
CA PHE A 15 25.95 -7.57 -2.36
C PHE A 15 25.07 -8.72 -2.86
N ALA A 16 25.67 -9.89 -3.16
CA ALA A 16 24.93 -11.07 -3.61
C ALA A 16 23.99 -11.63 -2.52
N LEU A 17 24.40 -11.63 -1.24
CA LEU A 17 23.55 -12.12 -0.14
C LEU A 17 22.34 -11.20 0.16
N SER A 18 22.38 -9.95 -0.31
CA SER A 18 21.34 -8.95 -0.02
C SER A 18 20.17 -9.00 -1.01
N ILE A 19 20.32 -9.66 -2.16
CA ILE A 19 19.31 -9.70 -3.22
C ILE A 19 18.27 -10.82 -2.98
N ASP A 20 18.66 -11.92 -2.33
CA ASP A 20 17.78 -13.09 -2.13
C ASP A 20 16.74 -12.92 -1.01
N ALA A 21 16.85 -11.89 -0.16
CA ALA A 21 16.01 -11.77 1.04
C ALA A 21 14.60 -11.20 0.80
N CYS A 22 14.28 -10.72 -0.41
CA CYS A 22 13.02 -9.98 -0.64
C CYS A 22 12.18 -10.50 -1.82
N VAL A 23 12.09 -11.82 -2.00
CA VAL A 23 11.05 -12.38 -2.89
C VAL A 23 10.31 -13.49 -2.16
N ARG A 24 9.28 -13.11 -1.42
CA ARG A 24 8.21 -14.05 -1.07
C ARG A 24 7.42 -14.34 -2.34
N VAL A 25 7.73 -15.48 -2.98
CA VAL A 25 6.90 -16.03 -4.04
C VAL A 25 5.59 -16.50 -3.41
N VAL A 26 4.52 -15.72 -3.59
CA VAL A 26 3.16 -16.17 -3.27
C VAL A 26 2.83 -17.35 -4.18
N LYS A 27 2.47 -18.49 -3.61
CA LYS A 27 2.09 -19.69 -4.38
C LYS A 27 0.92 -19.33 -5.32
N PRO A 28 1.08 -19.48 -6.65
CA PRO A 28 -0.04 -19.32 -7.56
C PRO A 28 -1.08 -20.41 -7.26
N GLY A 29 -2.33 -20.00 -7.03
CA GLY A 29 -3.47 -20.92 -6.84
C GLY A 29 -4.04 -21.01 -5.42
N ALA A 30 -3.43 -20.39 -4.41
CA ALA A 30 -4.14 -20.14 -3.15
C ALA A 30 -5.14 -19.00 -3.40
N GLN A 31 -6.44 -19.30 -3.45
CA GLN A 31 -7.46 -18.25 -3.45
C GLN A 31 -7.37 -17.47 -2.14
N ALA A 32 -6.77 -16.29 -2.18
CA ALA A 32 -6.76 -15.39 -1.06
C ALA A 32 -8.16 -14.78 -0.92
N SER A 33 -8.76 -14.91 0.26
CA SER A 33 -9.93 -14.12 0.61
C SER A 33 -9.51 -12.66 0.73
N ILE A 34 -10.16 -11.77 -0.02
CA ILE A 34 -9.90 -10.33 0.01
C ILE A 34 -10.99 -9.68 0.85
N ILE A 35 -10.58 -8.95 1.89
CA ILE A 35 -11.47 -8.13 2.71
C ILE A 35 -11.11 -6.67 2.43
N LEU A 36 -12.07 -5.90 1.93
CA LEU A 36 -11.96 -4.46 1.77
C LEU A 36 -12.59 -3.76 2.98
N ILE A 37 -11.77 -3.05 3.76
CA ILE A 37 -12.24 -2.23 4.88
C ILE A 37 -12.13 -0.76 4.45
N SER A 38 -13.26 -0.06 4.43
CA SER A 38 -13.33 1.38 4.19
C SER A 38 -13.78 2.09 5.47
N ILE A 39 -13.12 3.20 5.80
CA ILE A 39 -13.49 4.08 6.92
C ILE A 39 -13.88 5.41 6.31
N ASP A 40 -15.16 5.75 6.38
CA ASP A 40 -15.66 6.96 5.75
C ASP A 40 -15.07 8.21 6.41
N THR A 41 -14.74 9.21 5.60
CA THR A 41 -14.20 10.51 6.01
C THR A 41 -12.88 10.50 6.79
N LEU A 42 -12.13 9.39 6.80
CA LEU A 42 -10.84 9.31 7.49
C LEU A 42 -9.77 10.13 6.77
N ARG A 43 -9.37 11.25 7.36
CA ARG A 43 -8.25 12.06 6.86
C ARG A 43 -6.90 11.49 7.31
N ALA A 44 -5.89 11.62 6.46
CA ALA A 44 -4.54 11.10 6.71
C ALA A 44 -3.90 11.66 7.99
N ASP A 45 -4.12 12.94 8.31
CA ASP A 45 -3.58 13.59 9.52
C ASP A 45 -4.22 13.08 10.84
N HIS A 46 -5.31 12.31 10.75
CA HIS A 46 -5.97 11.67 11.90
C HIS A 46 -5.54 10.22 12.09
N VAL A 47 -4.64 9.70 11.25
CA VAL A 47 -4.02 8.38 11.41
C VAL A 47 -2.71 8.53 12.17
N ASN A 48 -2.74 8.28 13.49
CA ASN A 48 -1.58 8.40 14.37
C ASN A 48 -1.76 7.59 15.66
N ASP A 49 -0.66 7.33 16.38
CA ASP A 49 -0.67 6.50 17.60
C ASP A 49 -1.57 7.05 18.71
N ARG A 50 -1.89 8.36 18.72
CA ARG A 50 -2.72 8.99 19.76
C ARG A 50 -4.22 8.82 19.50
N ILE A 51 -4.66 9.01 18.25
CA ILE A 51 -6.08 9.02 17.87
C ILE A 51 -6.53 7.63 17.39
N THR A 52 -5.67 6.93 16.66
CA THR A 52 -5.98 5.65 16.00
C THR A 52 -4.86 4.61 16.22
N PRO A 53 -4.58 4.23 17.49
CA PRO A 53 -3.45 3.36 17.82
C PRO A 53 -3.45 2.01 17.10
N ALA A 54 -4.63 1.43 16.84
CA ALA A 54 -4.74 0.17 16.10
C ALA A 54 -4.36 0.32 14.62
N LEU A 55 -4.75 1.42 13.96
CA LEU A 55 -4.37 1.69 12.57
C LEU A 55 -2.88 2.06 12.46
N ALA A 56 -2.37 2.82 13.43
CA ALA A 56 -0.94 3.14 13.52
C ALA A 56 -0.08 1.89 13.80
N ALA A 57 -0.61 0.91 14.53
CA ALA A 57 0.03 -0.38 14.68
C ALA A 57 0.02 -1.19 13.38
N LEU A 58 -1.13 -1.24 12.70
CA LEU A 58 -1.27 -1.94 11.42
C LEU A 58 -0.34 -1.36 10.34
N SER A 59 -0.17 -0.04 10.30
CA SER A 59 0.67 0.61 9.28
C SER A 59 2.15 0.20 9.36
N ARG A 60 2.65 -0.20 10.53
CA ARG A 60 4.03 -0.69 10.71
C ARG A 60 4.28 -2.06 10.07
N GLU A 61 3.22 -2.82 9.82
CA GLU A 61 3.27 -4.17 9.26
C GLU A 61 2.65 -4.23 7.85
N ALA A 62 2.12 -3.12 7.35
CA ALA A 62 1.42 -3.02 6.08
C ALA A 62 2.26 -2.31 5.00
N THR A 63 1.88 -2.51 3.74
CA THR A 63 2.30 -1.60 2.67
C THR A 63 1.41 -0.37 2.70
N VAL A 64 2.00 0.79 2.94
CA VAL A 64 1.30 2.07 3.08
C VAL A 64 1.51 2.91 1.82
N PHE A 65 0.45 3.58 1.36
CA PHE A 65 0.49 4.51 0.24
C PHE A 65 0.29 5.93 0.75
N ASP A 66 1.36 6.73 0.79
CA ASP A 66 1.29 8.13 1.25
C ASP A 66 0.52 9.04 0.27
N ASN A 67 0.43 8.62 -1.00
CA ASN A 67 -0.25 9.34 -2.07
C ASN A 67 -1.54 8.62 -2.48
N ALA A 68 -2.54 8.65 -1.59
CA ALA A 68 -3.88 8.11 -1.84
C ALA A 68 -4.89 9.27 -1.93
N PHE A 69 -5.29 9.62 -3.16
CA PHE A 69 -6.20 10.75 -3.40
C PHE A 69 -7.61 10.25 -3.74
N THR A 70 -8.62 10.89 -3.16
CA THR A 70 -10.00 10.69 -3.61
C THR A 70 -10.22 11.37 -4.95
N VAL A 71 -11.04 10.76 -5.80
CA VAL A 71 -11.46 11.35 -7.08
C VAL A 71 -12.64 12.31 -6.92
N ALA A 72 -13.34 12.24 -5.80
CA ALA A 72 -14.44 13.13 -5.43
C ALA A 72 -14.53 13.25 -3.89
N PRO A 73 -14.74 14.46 -3.33
CA PRO A 73 -14.83 14.65 -1.88
C PRO A 73 -16.24 14.30 -1.34
N LEU A 74 -16.88 13.26 -1.88
CA LEU A 74 -18.23 12.80 -1.52
C LEU A 74 -18.22 11.28 -1.34
N THR A 75 -18.84 10.80 -0.26
CA THR A 75 -18.84 9.38 0.14
C THR A 75 -19.24 8.44 -1.00
N LEU A 76 -20.41 8.62 -1.60
CA LEU A 76 -20.97 7.68 -2.55
C LEU A 76 -20.23 7.71 -3.91
N PRO A 77 -19.93 8.86 -4.52
CA PRO A 77 -19.06 8.91 -5.69
C PRO A 77 -17.67 8.29 -5.44
N ALA A 78 -17.04 8.56 -4.30
CA ALA A 78 -15.72 8.01 -3.98
C ALA A 78 -15.72 6.48 -3.85
N HIS A 79 -16.72 5.92 -3.15
CA HIS A 79 -16.85 4.47 -3.02
C HIS A 79 -17.22 3.81 -4.35
N ALA A 80 -18.09 4.42 -5.16
CA ALA A 80 -18.40 3.94 -6.50
C ALA A 80 -17.14 3.88 -7.36
N SER A 81 -16.31 4.93 -7.33
CA SER A 81 -15.03 4.93 -8.04
C SER A 81 -14.05 3.86 -7.54
N LEU A 82 -13.95 3.67 -6.22
CA LEU A 82 -13.09 2.65 -5.60
C LEU A 82 -13.47 1.22 -6.06
N LEU A 83 -14.76 0.92 -6.14
CA LEU A 83 -15.26 -0.43 -6.47
C LEU A 83 -15.32 -0.70 -7.98
N THR A 84 -15.45 0.35 -8.80
CA THR A 84 -15.59 0.20 -10.27
C THR A 84 -14.31 0.53 -11.04
N ALA A 85 -13.30 1.08 -10.37
CA ALA A 85 -12.09 1.60 -11.00
C ALA A 85 -12.40 2.63 -12.13
N ALA A 86 -13.46 3.42 -11.94
CA ALA A 86 -13.92 4.41 -12.90
C ALA A 86 -14.11 5.77 -12.21
N TYR A 87 -13.96 6.87 -12.94
CA TYR A 87 -14.28 8.21 -12.44
C TYR A 87 -15.80 8.48 -12.50
N PRO A 88 -16.31 9.47 -11.75
CA PRO A 88 -17.73 9.85 -11.74
C PRO A 88 -18.40 9.97 -13.11
N PRO A 89 -17.80 10.61 -14.14
CA PRO A 89 -18.41 10.69 -15.47
C PRO A 89 -18.62 9.33 -16.15
N ARG A 90 -17.87 8.30 -15.77
CA ARG A 90 -17.94 6.96 -16.37
C ARG A 90 -18.92 6.04 -15.64
N HIS A 91 -19.01 6.14 -14.30
CA HIS A 91 -19.98 5.35 -13.52
C HIS A 91 -21.30 6.08 -13.21
N GLY A 92 -21.42 7.37 -13.55
CA GLY A 92 -22.67 8.15 -13.47
C GLY A 92 -23.08 8.59 -12.07
N VAL A 93 -22.28 8.34 -11.04
CA VAL A 93 -22.59 8.71 -9.65
C VAL A 93 -21.83 9.98 -9.30
N HIS A 94 -22.53 11.11 -9.27
CA HIS A 94 -21.93 12.45 -9.15
C HIS A 94 -22.09 13.08 -7.77
N ASP A 95 -23.07 12.63 -6.99
CA ASP A 95 -23.38 13.17 -5.66
C ASP A 95 -23.78 12.04 -4.70
N ASN A 96 -23.83 12.34 -3.40
CA ASN A 96 -24.40 11.47 -2.38
C ASN A 96 -25.92 11.35 -2.46
N HIS A 97 -26.54 12.33 -3.10
CA HIS A 97 -27.98 12.42 -3.29
C HIS A 97 -28.38 12.08 -4.72
N VAL A 98 -27.58 11.25 -5.44
CA VAL A 98 -27.97 10.69 -6.75
C VAL A 98 -29.47 10.43 -6.84
#